data_AF-C5L5Z6-F1
#
_entry.id   AF-C5L5Z6-F1
#
_cell.length_a   1.000
_cell.length_b   1.000
_cell.length_c   1.000
_cell.angle_alpha   90.00
_cell.angle_beta   90.00
_cell.angle_gamma   90.00
#
_symmetry.space_group_name_H-M   'P 1'
#
loop_
_entity.id
_entity.type
_entity.pdbx_description
1 polymer ?
#
loop_
_entity_poly.entity_id
_entity_poly.type
_entity_poly.pdbx_seq_one_letter_code
_entity_poly.pdbx_strand_id
1 'polypeptide(L)'
;MSIKDVPTGCPNGPKPSSTSDDETRLLGPTKPELKDLPSNFDARQKFASCAGVIGHVRDQSACNNCWAVSPTGMLNDRVCIKSGGSFRDILSVGYFTSCCNPANGCPK
;
A
#
# COMPACT_ATOMS: atom_id res chain seq x y z
N MET A 1 2.94 7.58 15.11
CA MET A 1 3.66 7.42 13.83
C MET A 1 3.50 8.73 13.09
N SER A 2 4.61 9.44 12.88
CA SER A 2 4.64 10.71 12.15
C SER A 2 4.78 10.42 10.66
N ILE A 3 4.41 11.38 9.80
CA ILE A 3 4.64 11.27 8.34
C ILE A 3 6.12 11.04 7.99
N LYS A 4 7.02 11.42 8.92
CA LYS A 4 8.47 11.20 8.85
C LYS A 4 8.89 9.73 9.00
N ASP A 5 8.01 8.89 9.53
CA ASP A 5 8.26 7.45 9.73
C ASP A 5 7.81 6.60 8.53
N VAL A 6 7.18 7.22 7.52
CA VAL A 6 6.79 6.55 6.27
C VAL A 6 8.02 6.48 5.36
N PRO A 7 8.40 5.29 4.85
CA PRO A 7 9.56 5.17 3.96
C PRO A 7 9.41 6.10 2.75
N THR A 8 10.43 6.92 2.51
CA THR A 8 10.53 7.75 1.32
C THR A 8 10.85 6.85 0.11
N GLY A 9 9.85 6.30 -0.57
CA GLY A 9 10.04 5.77 -1.93
C GLY A 9 9.97 6.92 -2.94
N CYS A 10 10.68 6.97 -4.07
CA CYS A 10 11.93 6.36 -4.52
C CYS A 10 12.73 7.45 -5.25
N PRO A 11 14.04 7.54 -5.05
CA PRO A 11 14.96 7.78 -6.17
C PRO A 11 16.04 6.69 -6.18
N ASN A 12 16.13 5.95 -7.28
CA ASN A 12 17.09 4.86 -7.52
C ASN A 12 16.96 3.62 -6.63
N GLY A 13 15.74 3.23 -6.26
CA GLY A 13 15.52 1.90 -5.69
C GLY A 13 15.88 0.81 -6.71
N PRO A 14 16.45 -0.34 -6.28
CA PRO A 14 16.60 -1.48 -7.17
C PRO A 14 15.24 -1.78 -7.80
N LYS A 15 15.19 -2.09 -9.10
CA LYS A 15 14.06 -2.85 -9.63
C LYS A 15 13.88 -4.04 -8.68
N PRO A 16 12.68 -4.29 -8.11
CA PRO A 16 12.44 -5.55 -7.45
C PRO A 16 12.82 -6.61 -8.48
N SER A 17 13.89 -7.35 -8.21
CA SER A 17 14.25 -8.48 -9.04
C SER A 17 13.04 -9.39 -9.00
N SER A 18 12.52 -9.76 -10.15
CA SER A 18 11.41 -10.72 -10.29
C SER A 18 11.87 -12.15 -9.97
N THR A 19 12.75 -12.30 -8.99
CA THR A 19 13.24 -13.56 -8.47
C THR A 19 12.68 -13.72 -7.07
N SER A 20 12.09 -14.87 -6.80
CA SER A 20 11.53 -15.32 -5.50
C SER A 20 12.41 -15.03 -4.28
N ASP A 21 13.71 -14.83 -4.51
CA ASP A 21 14.73 -14.79 -3.49
C ASP A 21 14.79 -13.44 -2.75
N ASP A 22 14.33 -12.34 -3.37
CA ASP A 22 14.40 -11.00 -2.76
C ASP A 22 13.23 -10.70 -1.80
N GLU A 23 12.01 -11.20 -2.07
CA GLU A 23 10.89 -11.11 -1.12
C GLU A 23 11.19 -11.87 0.18
N THR A 24 11.94 -12.98 0.08
CA THR A 24 12.33 -13.82 1.21
C THR A 24 13.35 -13.14 2.13
N ARG A 25 14.15 -12.18 1.64
CA ARG A 25 15.21 -11.50 2.42
C ARG A 25 14.70 -10.39 3.35
N LEU A 26 13.54 -9.78 3.07
CA LEU A 26 13.04 -8.63 3.85
C LEU A 26 12.23 -9.02 5.09
N LEU A 27 11.56 -10.18 5.07
CA LEU A 27 10.68 -10.63 6.16
C LEU A 27 11.12 -11.96 6.77
N GLY A 28 12.18 -12.58 6.23
CA GLY A 28 12.52 -13.97 6.48
C GLY A 28 11.42 -14.92 5.99
N PRO A 29 11.61 -16.24 6.11
CA PRO A 29 10.54 -17.19 5.89
C PRO A 29 9.45 -16.97 6.95
N THR A 30 8.39 -16.25 6.58
CA THR A 30 7.18 -16.21 7.39
C THR A 30 6.55 -17.60 7.29
N LYS A 31 6.53 -18.34 8.39
CA LYS A 31 5.69 -19.52 8.56
C LYS A 31 4.44 -19.08 9.32
N PRO A 32 3.44 -18.47 8.66
CA PRO A 32 2.24 -18.03 9.36
C PRO A 32 1.55 -19.26 9.96
N GLU A 33 1.35 -19.24 11.27
CA GLU A 33 0.49 -20.22 11.93
C GLU A 33 -0.96 -19.86 11.60
N LEU A 34 -1.52 -20.53 10.59
CA LEU A 34 -2.89 -20.32 10.12
C LEU A 34 -3.91 -21.03 11.03
N LYS A 35 -3.86 -20.75 12.33
CA LYS A 35 -4.83 -21.25 13.32
C LYS A 35 -5.93 -20.23 13.53
N ASP A 36 -7.16 -20.71 13.72
CA ASP A 36 -8.32 -19.91 14.12
C ASP A 36 -8.66 -18.74 13.16
N LEU A 37 -8.42 -18.92 11.86
CA LEU A 37 -8.86 -17.93 10.87
C LEU A 37 -10.40 -17.84 10.83
N PRO A 38 -10.97 -16.62 10.76
CA PRO A 38 -12.40 -16.47 10.66
C PRO A 38 -12.89 -16.99 9.30
N SER A 39 -14.09 -17.55 9.28
CA SER A 39 -14.74 -18.01 8.04
C SER A 39 -15.02 -16.87 7.05
N ASN A 40 -15.11 -15.64 7.55
CA ASN A 40 -15.31 -14.43 6.76
C ASN A 40 -14.48 -13.28 7.35
N PHE A 41 -13.93 -12.42 6.50
CA PHE A 41 -13.18 -11.25 6.91
C PHE A 41 -13.43 -10.07 5.98
N ASP A 42 -13.89 -8.95 6.54
CA ASP A 42 -13.95 -7.66 5.85
C ASP A 42 -13.11 -6.65 6.64
N ALA A 43 -12.06 -6.12 6.01
CA ALA A 43 -11.17 -5.16 6.64
C ALA A 43 -11.89 -3.88 7.08
N ARG A 44 -12.93 -3.46 6.35
CA ARG A 44 -13.73 -2.27 6.68
C ARG A 44 -14.52 -2.47 7.96
N GLN A 45 -14.97 -3.70 8.22
CA GLN A 45 -15.66 -4.07 9.46
C GLN A 45 -14.67 -4.28 10.60
N LYS A 46 -13.55 -4.98 10.34
CA LYS A 46 -12.53 -5.27 11.37
C LYS A 46 -11.87 -4.00 11.91
N PHE A 47 -11.60 -3.04 11.03
CA PHE A 47 -10.96 -1.77 11.36
C PHE A 47 -11.95 -0.63 11.18
N ALA A 48 -13.04 -0.65 11.96
CA ALA A 48 -14.15 0.30 11.82
C ALA A 48 -13.72 1.78 11.87
N SER A 49 -12.70 2.11 12.67
CA SER A 49 -12.13 3.47 12.72
C SER A 49 -11.46 3.91 11.40
N CYS A 50 -11.13 2.96 10.53
CA CYS A 50 -10.52 3.14 9.22
C CYS A 50 -11.44 2.74 8.06
N ALA A 51 -12.71 2.40 8.32
CA ALA A 51 -13.63 1.90 7.30
C ALA A 51 -13.76 2.86 6.10
N GLY A 52 -13.79 4.18 6.36
CA GLY A 52 -13.83 5.20 5.31
C GLY A 52 -12.54 5.31 4.48
N VAL A 53 -11.38 4.97 5.06
CA VAL A 53 -10.10 4.94 4.33
C VAL A 53 -10.00 3.67 3.48
N ILE A 54 -10.27 2.52 4.09
CA ILE A 54 -10.22 1.19 3.44
C ILE A 54 -11.27 1.05 2.35
N GLY A 55 -12.47 1.60 2.59
CA GLY A 55 -13.56 1.60 1.62
C GLY A 55 -13.45 2.68 0.54
N HIS A 56 -12.41 3.51 0.55
CA HIS A 56 -12.26 4.59 -0.41
C HIS A 56 -11.87 4.04 -1.79
N VAL A 57 -12.85 3.95 -2.68
CA VAL A 57 -12.64 3.56 -4.08
C VAL A 57 -12.01 4.72 -4.84
N ARG A 58 -10.86 4.46 -5.48
CA ARG A 58 -10.11 5.44 -6.26
C ARG A 58 -10.33 5.22 -7.76
N ASP A 59 -10.33 6.30 -8.53
CA ASP A 59 -10.38 6.27 -9.98
C ASP A 59 -8.99 6.57 -10.57
N GLN A 60 -8.47 5.66 -11.39
CA GLN A 60 -7.21 5.82 -12.10
C GLN A 60 -7.35 6.66 -13.38
N SER A 61 -8.59 6.98 -13.77
CA SER A 61 -8.93 7.65 -15.03
C SER A 61 -8.29 6.94 -16.23
N ALA A 62 -7.91 7.69 -17.27
CA ALA A 62 -7.22 7.16 -18.44
C ALA A 62 -5.71 6.89 -18.22
N CYS A 63 -5.19 7.02 -16.99
CA CYS A 63 -3.75 7.06 -16.72
C CYS A 63 -3.09 5.67 -16.56
N ASN A 64 -3.74 4.53 -16.81
CA ASN A 64 -3.11 3.19 -16.74
C ASN A 64 -2.15 2.97 -15.52
N ASN A 65 -2.39 3.66 -14.41
CA ASN A 65 -1.48 3.73 -13.26
C ASN A 65 -2.03 2.91 -12.09
N CYS A 66 -2.71 1.80 -12.37
CA CYS A 66 -3.18 0.85 -11.35
C CYS A 66 -2.04 0.37 -10.44
N TRP A 67 -0.82 0.32 -10.98
CA TRP A 67 0.43 0.04 -10.27
C TRP A 67 0.74 1.07 -9.18
N ALA A 68 0.27 2.31 -9.30
CA ALA A 68 0.42 3.38 -8.31
C ALA A 68 -0.81 3.50 -7.42
N VAL A 69 -2.01 3.35 -7.98
CA VAL A 69 -3.29 3.43 -7.23
C VAL A 69 -3.37 2.35 -6.16
N SER A 70 -3.08 1.09 -6.51
CA SER A 70 -3.20 -0.06 -5.60
C SER A 70 -2.30 0.03 -4.36
N PRO A 71 -0.96 0.21 -4.49
CA PRO A 71 -0.10 0.32 -3.32
C PRO A 71 -0.34 1.60 -2.52
N THR A 72 -0.73 2.70 -3.15
CA THR A 72 -1.09 3.93 -2.42
C THR A 72 -2.33 3.69 -1.55
N GLY A 73 -3.35 3.00 -2.07
CA GLY A 73 -4.52 2.57 -1.30
C GLY A 73 -4.14 1.66 -0.13
N MET A 74 -3.38 0.60 -0.39
CA MET A 74 -2.90 -0.33 0.64
C MET A 74 -2.10 0.40 1.75
N LEU A 75 -1.20 1.30 1.37
CA LEU A 75 -0.39 2.05 2.34
C LEU A 75 -1.28 2.96 3.20
N ASN A 76 -2.26 3.64 2.59
CA ASN A 76 -3.28 4.42 3.30
C ASN A 76 -3.96 3.62 4.40
N ASP A 77 -4.44 2.42 4.04
CA ASP A 77 -5.14 1.52 4.95
C ASP A 77 -4.25 1.12 6.11
N ARG A 78 -3.02 0.69 5.82
CA ARG A 78 -2.06 0.22 6.82
C ARG A 78 -1.63 1.33 7.77
N VAL A 79 -1.42 2.55 7.28
CA VAL A 79 -1.10 3.71 8.14
C VAL A 79 -2.29 4.07 9.02
N CYS A 80 -3.51 4.05 8.49
CA CYS A 80 -4.71 4.25 9.30
C CYS A 80 -4.81 3.20 10.42
N ILE A 81 -4.71 1.91 10.06
CA ILE A 81 -4.80 0.79 11.03
C ILE A 81 -3.72 0.92 12.09
N LYS A 82 -2.46 1.17 11.68
CA LYS A 82 -1.32 1.28 12.60
C LYS A 82 -1.46 2.47 13.56
N SER A 83 -2.09 3.55 13.11
CA SER A 83 -2.32 4.75 13.90
C SER A 83 -3.60 4.69 14.75
N GLY A 84 -4.32 3.56 14.75
CA GLY A 84 -5.62 3.42 15.43
C GLY A 84 -6.72 4.31 14.85
N GLY A 85 -6.55 4.79 13.61
CA GLY A 85 -7.45 5.74 12.97
C GLY A 85 -7.13 7.22 13.24
N SER A 86 -6.03 7.55 13.92
CA SER A 86 -5.65 8.97 14.08
C SER A 86 -5.14 9.61 12.79
N PHE A 87 -4.54 8.82 11.89
CA PHE A 87 -4.20 9.23 10.54
C PHE A 87 -5.28 8.71 9.56
N ARG A 88 -5.95 9.63 8.86
CA ARG A 88 -6.98 9.30 7.86
C ARG A 88 -6.78 10.03 6.53
N ASP A 89 -5.70 10.78 6.40
CA ASP A 89 -5.43 11.56 5.21
C ASP A 89 -5.21 10.65 4.00
N ILE A 90 -5.66 11.10 2.84
CA ILE A 90 -5.53 10.39 1.59
C ILE A 90 -4.17 10.71 0.96
N LEU A 91 -3.31 9.70 0.86
CA LEU A 91 -2.00 9.83 0.20
C LEU A 91 -2.18 10.05 -1.30
N SER A 92 -1.26 10.83 -1.87
CA SER A 92 -1.27 11.26 -3.27
C SER A 92 -0.83 10.13 -4.21
N VAL A 93 -1.79 9.62 -4.99
CA VAL A 93 -1.50 8.71 -6.11
C VAL A 93 -0.65 9.42 -7.16
N GLY A 94 -0.88 10.71 -7.38
CA GLY A 94 -0.10 11.51 -8.33
C GLY A 94 1.39 11.56 -7.99
N TYR A 95 1.72 11.67 -6.70
CA TYR A 95 3.11 11.62 -6.26
C TYR A 95 3.77 10.26 -6.59
N PHE A 96 3.08 9.15 -6.27
CA PHE A 96 3.56 7.81 -6.66
C PHE A 96 3.73 7.67 -8.17
N THR A 97 2.76 8.18 -8.92
CA THR A 97 2.73 8.09 -10.39
C THR A 97 3.85 8.91 -11.03
N SER A 98 4.12 10.12 -10.55
CA SER A 98 5.01 11.08 -11.21
C SER A 98 6.43 11.12 -10.66
N CYS A 99 6.65 10.75 -9.40
CA CYS A 99 7.94 10.96 -8.73
C CYS A 99 8.70 9.66 -8.41
N CYS A 100 8.01 8.52 -8.30
CA CYS A 100 8.64 7.25 -7.91
C CYS A 100 9.38 6.56 -9.07
N ASN A 101 8.82 6.64 -10.29
CA ASN A 101 9.41 6.07 -11.50
C ASN A 101 9.05 6.94 -12.72
N PRO A 102 9.93 7.85 -13.16
CA PRO A 102 9.63 8.76 -14.28
C PRO A 102 9.40 8.04 -15.62
N ALA A 103 9.77 6.75 -15.74
CA ALA A 103 9.62 6.00 -16.98
C ALA A 103 8.23 5.34 -17.16
N ASN A 104 7.48 5.08 -16.09
CA ASN A 104 6.30 4.21 -16.13
C ASN A 104 5.02 4.83 -15.56
N GLY A 105 4.94 6.17 -15.46
CA GLY A 105 3.79 6.92 -14.91
C GLY A 105 2.42 6.46 -15.42
N CYS A 106 1.99 7.00 -16.56
CA CYS A 106 0.80 6.56 -17.28
C CYS A 106 1.20 5.89 -18.61
N PRO A 107 1.58 4.60 -18.61
CA PRO A 107 1.96 3.91 -19.84
C PRO A 107 0.76 3.80 -20.80
N LYS A 108 1.01 3.86 -22.11
CA LYS A 108 -0.05 3.68 -23.11
C LYS A 108 -0.48 2.23 -23.22
#